data_AF-A0A2E7BPM1-F1
#
_entry.id   AF-A0A2E7BPM1-F1
#
_cell.length_a   1.000
_cell.length_b   1.000
_cell.length_c   1.000
_cell.angle_alpha   90.00
_cell.angle_beta   90.00
_cell.angle_gamma   90.00
#
_symmetry.space_group_name_H-M   'P 1'
#
loop_
_entity.id
_entity.type
_entity.pdbx_description
1 polymer ?
#
loop_
_entity_poly.entity_id
_entity_poly.type
_entity_poly.pdbx_seq_one_letter_code
_entity_poly.pdbx_strand_id
1 'polypeptide(L)'
;MSSLPPNQASSGALATTVPLDFTELLDQLYYRYPSVLLDGVIEHEPGVRLVAVKNVTVNEEFFQGHFPGTPLMPGVLMIEALLQAASVLLLDRAIEPSAVRTVLRSVNNARFRRQVVPGDRLHLAVSIRRRRRRLAAVAAVARVDDQIVAEAELLIGLVRDEARIDPTANVASGAEIGAGSVIGPHAVIGPNVRIGAGCSIGASSVLDGWTEVGDETQIFPFSSIGLVPQDLKFKGERTNLVIGRRNILREFVTIHRGTRGGGGVTRIGDDNVFMAYAHVAHDCIVGDRTIFGNGATLGGHVEVEDEAYINAYSGVHPFCRVGRQAFIGGYSVVTLDALPYARIVGNRARIYDLNTIGLERRGIPEETIAKLKRAFRYLLQSKLNTTQALQQIDQDALLRCPEVDYLVNFIRSSERGVNLRRPPKRLQVVVTEEQ
;
A
#
# COMPACT_ATOMS: atom_id res chain seq x y z
N MET A 1 45.86 3.61 39.69
CA MET A 1 44.60 4.33 39.46
C MET A 1 44.35 4.40 37.96
N SER A 2 43.37 3.62 37.49
CA SER A 2 42.55 3.77 36.27
C SER A 2 43.22 4.17 34.95
N SER A 3 43.61 3.16 34.14
CA SER A 3 43.81 3.27 32.70
C SER A 3 42.46 3.45 31.98
N LEU A 4 42.25 4.59 31.33
CA LEU A 4 41.11 4.84 30.44
C LEU A 4 41.18 3.94 29.19
N PRO A 5 40.07 3.35 28.73
CA PRO A 5 40.05 2.55 27.51
C PRO A 5 40.11 3.44 26.25
N PRO A 6 40.62 2.92 25.12
CA PRO A 6 40.70 3.67 23.88
C PRO A 6 39.30 3.92 23.28
N ASN A 7 39.14 5.13 22.77
CA ASN A 7 37.96 5.67 22.11
C ASN A 7 37.52 4.77 20.93
N GLN A 8 36.41 4.05 21.07
CA GLN A 8 35.78 3.35 19.96
C GLN A 8 35.21 4.40 19.00
N ALA A 9 35.85 4.57 17.86
CA ALA A 9 35.29 5.30 16.73
C ALA A 9 33.97 4.63 16.34
N SER A 10 32.85 5.30 16.60
CA SER A 10 31.55 4.90 16.07
C SER A 10 31.61 5.02 14.55
N SER A 11 31.72 3.87 13.87
CA SER A 11 31.51 3.78 12.43
C SER A 11 30.10 4.26 12.14
N GLY A 12 29.99 5.50 11.62
CA GLY A 12 28.73 6.04 11.15
C GLY A 12 28.17 5.12 10.08
N ALA A 13 27.04 4.47 10.39
CA ALA A 13 26.25 3.79 9.39
C ALA A 13 25.93 4.82 8.30
N LEU A 14 26.46 4.60 7.09
CA LEU A 14 26.09 5.35 5.90
C LEU A 14 24.57 5.19 5.74
N ALA A 15 23.83 6.24 6.08
CA ALA A 15 22.42 6.33 5.76
C ALA A 15 22.30 6.15 4.24
N THR A 16 21.70 5.05 3.83
CA THR A 16 21.33 4.81 2.44
C THR A 16 20.39 5.93 2.01
N THR A 17 20.92 6.90 1.27
CA THR A 17 20.15 7.98 0.66
C THR A 17 19.32 7.37 -0.46
N VAL A 18 18.01 7.24 -0.23
CA VAL A 18 17.05 6.99 -1.31
C VAL A 18 17.19 8.14 -2.31
N PRO A 19 17.31 7.88 -3.62
CA PRO A 19 17.36 8.95 -4.60
C PRO A 19 16.05 9.76 -4.57
N LEU A 20 16.18 11.09 -4.59
CA LEU A 20 15.05 12.01 -4.67
C LEU A 20 14.24 11.74 -5.95
N ASP A 21 12.99 11.27 -5.82
CA ASP A 21 12.05 11.27 -6.95
C ASP A 21 11.47 12.68 -7.11
N PHE A 22 12.08 13.43 -8.03
CA PHE A 22 11.67 14.79 -8.33
C PHE A 22 10.21 14.87 -8.82
N THR A 23 9.72 13.86 -9.54
CA THR A 23 8.36 13.86 -10.11
C THR A 23 7.31 13.74 -9.01
N GLU A 24 7.52 12.82 -8.07
CA GLU A 24 6.62 12.62 -6.92
C GLU A 24 6.58 13.85 -6.00
N LEU A 25 7.72 14.54 -5.86
CA LEU A 25 7.82 15.77 -5.06
C LEU A 25 7.13 16.97 -5.71
N LEU A 26 7.17 17.09 -7.05
CA LEU A 26 6.36 18.08 -7.76
C LEU A 26 4.87 17.90 -7.48
N ASP A 27 4.42 16.67 -7.22
CA ASP A 27 3.03 16.39 -6.85
C ASP A 27 2.58 16.91 -5.50
N GLN A 28 3.52 17.21 -4.61
CA GLN A 28 3.25 17.70 -3.24
C GLN A 28 3.37 19.21 -3.11
N LEU A 29 3.98 19.85 -4.10
CA LEU A 29 4.01 21.30 -4.19
C LEU A 29 2.60 21.82 -4.56
N TYR A 30 2.23 23.01 -4.08
CA TYR A 30 1.00 23.70 -4.51
C TYR A 30 1.02 24.11 -6.00
N TYR A 31 2.09 23.77 -6.72
CA TYR A 31 2.42 24.30 -8.03
C TYR A 31 2.34 23.18 -9.06
N ARG A 32 1.50 23.38 -10.07
CA ARG A 32 1.42 22.54 -11.28
C ARG A 32 1.95 23.34 -12.45
N TYR A 33 2.36 22.67 -13.54
CA TYR A 33 2.66 23.36 -14.79
C TYR A 33 1.52 24.37 -15.13
N PRO A 34 1.84 25.61 -15.52
CA PRO A 34 3.17 26.17 -15.83
C PRO A 34 3.94 26.79 -14.65
N SER A 35 3.50 26.61 -13.39
CA SER A 35 4.06 27.27 -12.20
C SER A 35 5.28 26.56 -11.57
N VAL A 36 5.68 25.39 -12.06
CA VAL A 36 6.90 24.70 -11.61
C VAL A 36 8.11 25.37 -12.25
N LEU A 37 9.06 25.82 -11.43
CA LEU A 37 10.25 26.52 -11.89
C LEU A 37 11.51 25.65 -11.81
N LEU A 38 11.60 24.68 -10.92
CA LEU A 38 12.80 23.86 -10.82
C LEU A 38 12.96 22.93 -12.03
N ASP A 39 14.16 22.88 -12.61
CA ASP A 39 14.51 21.95 -13.69
C ASP A 39 15.28 20.72 -13.20
N GLY A 40 15.83 20.78 -11.97
CA GLY A 40 16.51 19.65 -11.37
C GLY A 40 17.25 19.98 -10.07
N VAL A 41 17.65 18.94 -9.35
CA VAL A 41 18.48 19.02 -8.14
C VAL A 41 19.90 18.56 -8.49
N ILE A 42 20.91 19.34 -8.14
CA ILE A 42 22.33 19.05 -8.46
C ILE A 42 23.16 18.68 -7.22
N GLU A 43 22.77 19.14 -6.03
CA GLU A 43 23.37 18.73 -4.76
C GLU A 43 22.27 18.56 -3.70
N HIS A 44 22.39 17.53 -2.87
CA HIS A 44 21.43 17.28 -1.81
C HIS A 44 22.09 16.66 -0.58
N GLU A 45 21.97 17.34 0.56
CA GLU A 45 22.33 16.84 1.88
C GLU A 45 21.04 16.78 2.74
N PRO A 46 20.45 15.58 2.89
CA PRO A 46 19.14 15.38 3.52
C PRO A 46 18.96 16.10 4.86
N GLY A 47 18.00 17.02 4.90
CA GLY A 47 17.65 17.77 6.12
C GLY A 47 18.64 18.88 6.51
N VAL A 48 19.63 19.18 5.66
CA VAL A 48 20.62 20.24 5.89
C VAL A 48 20.58 21.26 4.76
N ARG A 49 20.82 20.82 3.51
CA ARG A 49 21.05 21.70 2.36
C ARG A 49 20.63 21.05 1.04
N LEU A 50 20.19 21.87 0.09
CA LEU A 50 19.91 21.46 -1.28
C LEU A 50 20.35 22.55 -2.26
N VAL A 51 20.85 22.15 -3.42
CA VAL A 51 21.12 23.04 -4.55
C VAL A 51 20.34 22.54 -5.76
N ALA A 52 19.45 23.38 -6.27
CA ALA A 52 18.66 23.13 -7.47
C ALA A 52 19.04 24.09 -8.60
N VAL A 53 18.53 23.83 -9.79
CA VAL A 53 18.75 24.67 -10.97
C VAL A 53 17.45 25.11 -11.62
N LYS A 54 17.45 26.35 -12.10
CA LYS A 54 16.43 26.92 -13.01
C LYS A 54 17.16 27.54 -14.21
N ASN A 55 16.89 27.02 -15.39
CA ASN A 55 17.31 27.59 -16.67
C ASN A 55 16.27 28.62 -17.09
N VAL A 56 16.71 29.84 -17.35
CA VAL A 56 15.84 30.95 -17.72
C VAL A 56 15.72 30.97 -19.23
N THR A 57 14.57 30.56 -19.76
CA THR A 57 14.38 30.47 -21.21
C THR A 57 13.47 31.59 -21.72
N VAL A 58 13.73 32.08 -22.93
CA VAL A 58 12.95 33.18 -23.52
C VAL A 58 11.47 32.82 -23.76
N ASN A 59 11.17 31.51 -23.82
CA ASN A 59 9.83 31.00 -24.06
C ASN A 59 8.95 30.96 -22.80
N GLU A 60 9.46 31.33 -21.63
CA GLU A 60 8.65 31.36 -20.42
C GLU A 60 7.56 32.45 -20.49
N GLU A 61 6.35 32.10 -20.05
CA GLU A 61 5.14 32.90 -20.25
C GLU A 61 5.28 34.33 -19.68
N PHE A 62 6.01 34.49 -18.57
CA PHE A 62 6.20 35.80 -17.97
C PHE A 62 7.05 36.73 -18.86
N PHE A 63 7.90 36.23 -19.78
CA PHE A 63 8.60 37.10 -20.73
C PHE A 63 7.74 37.58 -21.90
N GLN A 64 6.59 36.94 -22.16
CA GLN A 64 5.68 37.32 -23.24
C GLN A 64 4.89 38.63 -22.93
N GLY A 65 4.87 39.06 -21.67
CA GLY A 65 4.18 40.28 -21.23
C GLY A 65 4.94 41.18 -20.25
N HIS A 66 6.09 40.74 -19.72
CA HIS A 66 6.89 41.51 -18.75
C HIS A 66 8.01 42.30 -19.44
N PHE A 67 7.85 43.63 -19.49
CA PHE A 67 8.76 44.62 -20.11
C PHE A 67 9.06 44.35 -21.60
N PRO A 68 8.20 44.80 -22.52
CA PRO A 68 8.45 44.73 -23.96
C PRO A 68 9.82 45.32 -24.32
N GLY A 69 10.72 44.50 -24.90
CA GLY A 69 12.07 44.89 -25.29
C GLY A 69 13.15 44.78 -24.19
N THR A 70 12.81 44.37 -22.97
CA THR A 70 13.78 44.14 -21.88
C THR A 70 13.38 42.90 -21.06
N PRO A 71 13.57 41.69 -21.60
CA PRO A 71 13.13 40.47 -20.93
C PRO A 71 13.94 40.27 -19.64
N LEU A 72 13.28 40.44 -18.49
CA LEU A 72 13.87 40.22 -17.17
C LEU A 72 12.97 39.35 -16.28
N MET A 73 13.56 38.40 -15.57
CA MET A 73 12.84 37.52 -14.64
C MET A 73 12.44 38.34 -13.39
N PRO A 74 11.15 38.40 -13.04
CA PRO A 74 10.71 39.09 -11.83
C PRO A 74 11.38 38.55 -10.56
N GLY A 75 11.77 39.43 -9.64
CA GLY A 75 12.36 39.04 -8.36
C GLY A 75 11.49 38.08 -7.54
N VAL A 76 10.16 38.24 -7.60
CA VAL A 76 9.22 37.33 -6.97
C VAL A 76 9.32 35.90 -7.51
N LEU A 77 9.63 35.71 -8.79
CA LEU A 77 9.84 34.37 -9.36
C LEU A 77 11.18 33.77 -8.94
N MET A 78 12.21 34.60 -8.69
CA MET A 78 13.46 34.12 -8.08
C MET A 78 13.22 33.62 -6.65
N ILE A 79 12.40 34.34 -5.86
CA ILE A 79 11.99 33.90 -4.52
C ILE A 79 11.12 32.63 -4.59
N GLU A 80 10.21 32.54 -5.55
CA GLU A 80 9.38 31.36 -5.78
C GLU A 80 10.23 30.13 -6.14
N ALA A 81 11.22 30.26 -7.03
CA ALA A 81 12.14 29.17 -7.36
C ALA A 81 12.94 28.71 -6.11
N LEU A 82 13.39 29.66 -5.28
CA LEU A 82 14.06 29.35 -4.01
C LEU A 82 13.11 28.67 -3.01
N LEU A 83 11.84 29.06 -2.96
CA LEU A 83 10.82 28.41 -2.14
C LEU A 83 10.60 26.97 -2.59
N GLN A 84 10.47 26.71 -3.90
CA GLN A 84 10.31 25.34 -4.41
C GLN A 84 11.51 24.47 -4.02
N ALA A 85 12.74 24.99 -4.13
CA ALA A 85 13.95 24.26 -3.71
C ALA A 85 13.94 23.96 -2.20
N ALA A 86 13.51 24.94 -1.38
CA ALA A 86 13.37 24.77 0.06
C ALA A 86 12.30 23.74 0.42
N SER A 87 11.19 23.70 -0.31
CA SER A 87 10.10 22.74 -0.11
C SER A 87 10.55 21.31 -0.39
N VAL A 88 11.29 21.08 -1.48
CA VAL A 88 11.91 19.78 -1.78
C VAL A 88 12.80 19.32 -0.63
N LEU A 89 13.70 20.18 -0.13
CA LEU A 89 14.56 19.87 1.01
C LEU A 89 13.78 19.54 2.30
N LEU A 90 12.60 20.14 2.51
CA LEU A 90 11.80 19.95 3.71
C LEU A 90 10.96 18.66 3.67
N LEU A 91 10.54 18.23 2.48
CA LEU A 91 9.65 17.09 2.23
C LEU A 91 10.40 15.76 2.02
N ASP A 92 11.69 15.79 1.72
CA ASP A 92 12.57 14.61 1.54
C ASP A 92 12.49 13.53 2.66
N ARG A 93 12.04 13.89 3.87
CA ARG A 93 11.90 12.96 5.01
C ARG A 93 10.46 12.62 5.38
N ALA A 94 9.48 12.97 4.55
CA ALA A 94 8.09 12.61 4.80
C ALA A 94 7.92 11.10 4.57
N ILE A 95 7.60 10.35 5.64
CA ILE A 95 7.30 8.91 5.57
C ILE A 95 6.14 8.64 4.61
N GLU A 96 5.23 9.62 4.47
CA GLU A 96 4.22 9.69 3.43
C GLU A 96 4.26 11.09 2.78
N PRO A 97 4.91 11.21 1.62
CA PRO A 97 5.14 12.49 0.96
C PRO A 97 3.83 13.24 0.64
N SER A 98 2.74 12.54 0.32
CA SER A 98 1.43 13.12 -0.03
C SER A 98 0.68 13.79 1.13
N ALA A 99 1.01 13.48 2.39
CA ALA A 99 0.26 13.94 3.56
C ALA A 99 0.76 15.27 4.16
N VAL A 100 1.91 15.78 3.70
CA VAL A 100 2.55 16.99 4.22
C VAL A 100 2.79 17.97 3.07
N ARG A 101 2.27 19.18 3.20
CA ARG A 101 2.49 20.27 2.26
C ARG A 101 3.27 21.40 2.91
N THR A 102 3.99 22.15 2.08
CA THR A 102 4.70 23.36 2.51
C THR A 102 3.93 24.61 2.10
N VAL A 103 3.85 25.59 3.01
CA VAL A 103 3.23 26.89 2.74
C VAL A 103 4.20 27.99 3.15
N LEU A 104 4.49 28.92 2.25
CA LEU A 104 5.27 30.12 2.57
C LEU A 104 4.51 30.97 3.59
N ARG A 105 5.15 31.28 4.73
CA ARG A 105 4.58 32.11 5.79
C ARG A 105 5.12 33.53 5.75
N SER A 106 6.41 33.69 5.47
CA SER A 106 7.02 35.01 5.30
C SER A 106 8.31 34.93 4.48
N VAL A 107 8.65 36.04 3.83
CA VAL A 107 9.94 36.29 3.20
C VAL A 107 10.60 37.45 3.94
N ASN A 108 11.75 37.20 4.56
CA ASN A 108 12.50 38.20 5.29
C ASN A 108 13.81 38.51 4.57
N ASN A 109 14.30 39.74 4.72
CA ASN A 109 15.62 40.15 4.23
C ASN A 109 15.86 39.88 2.72
N ALA A 110 14.80 39.93 1.90
CA ALA A 110 14.92 39.72 0.46
C ALA A 110 15.77 40.82 -0.20
N ARG A 111 16.79 40.43 -0.96
CA ARG A 111 17.64 41.34 -1.75
C ARG A 111 17.78 40.83 -3.17
N PHE A 112 17.65 41.74 -4.13
CA PHE A 112 17.84 41.49 -5.56
C PHE A 112 19.00 42.34 -6.05
N ARG A 113 20.06 41.70 -6.54
CA ARG A 113 21.37 42.36 -6.75
C ARG A 113 21.71 42.54 -8.23
N ARG A 114 21.17 41.69 -9.12
CA ARG A 114 21.43 41.70 -10.55
C ARG A 114 20.17 41.25 -11.31
N GLN A 115 19.98 41.81 -12.51
CA GLN A 115 18.93 41.36 -13.42
C GLN A 115 19.25 39.96 -13.95
N VAL A 116 18.22 39.11 -13.99
CA VAL A 116 18.28 37.77 -14.55
C VAL A 116 17.51 37.78 -15.87
N VAL A 117 18.14 37.29 -16.93
CA VAL A 117 17.64 37.39 -18.31
C VAL A 117 17.61 36.02 -18.99
N PRO A 118 16.90 35.86 -20.11
CA PRO A 118 16.96 34.63 -20.90
C PRO A 118 18.40 34.23 -21.24
N GLY A 119 18.73 32.95 -21.02
CA GLY A 119 20.07 32.40 -21.17
C GLY A 119 20.82 32.23 -19.85
N ASP A 120 20.42 32.93 -18.78
CA ASP A 120 21.00 32.70 -17.46
C ASP A 120 20.59 31.34 -16.88
N ARG A 121 21.47 30.76 -16.07
CA ARG A 121 21.19 29.59 -15.24
C ARG A 121 21.29 29.95 -13.77
N LEU A 122 20.17 29.83 -13.06
CA LEU A 122 20.10 30.04 -11.63
C LEU A 122 20.54 28.78 -10.89
N HIS A 123 21.53 28.93 -10.02
CA HIS A 123 21.90 27.98 -8.97
C HIS A 123 21.21 28.39 -7.67
N LEU A 124 20.27 27.57 -7.21
CA LEU A 124 19.36 27.84 -6.11
C LEU A 124 19.80 27.07 -4.88
N ALA A 125 20.60 27.70 -4.02
CA ALA A 125 21.11 27.09 -2.80
C ALA A 125 20.21 27.42 -1.60
N VAL A 126 19.71 26.39 -0.92
CA VAL A 126 18.86 26.51 0.28
C VAL A 126 19.42 25.71 1.44
N SER A 127 19.31 26.23 2.66
CA SER A 127 19.79 25.54 3.87
C SER A 127 18.88 25.79 5.06
N ILE A 128 18.52 24.72 5.78
CA ILE A 128 17.68 24.80 6.96
C ILE A 128 18.49 25.44 8.11
N ARG A 129 18.07 26.62 8.57
CA ARG A 129 18.69 27.30 9.71
C ARG A 129 18.09 26.83 11.03
N ARG A 130 16.78 26.65 11.05
CA ARG A 130 16.04 26.22 12.23
C ARG A 130 14.80 25.45 11.82
N ARG A 131 14.55 24.31 12.46
CA ARG A 131 13.33 23.53 12.27
C ARG A 131 12.58 23.36 13.61
N ARG A 132 11.26 23.50 13.56
CA ARG A 132 10.30 23.15 14.61
C ARG A 132 9.26 22.19 14.01
N ARG A 133 8.36 21.64 14.85
CA ARG A 133 7.36 20.64 14.43
C ARG A 133 6.53 21.03 13.20
N ARG A 134 6.12 22.29 13.08
CA ARG A 134 5.24 22.80 12.00
C ARG A 134 5.82 23.96 11.20
N LEU A 135 7.09 24.31 11.43
CA LEU A 135 7.72 25.51 10.85
C LEU A 135 9.22 25.29 10.61
N ALA A 136 9.75 25.84 9.53
CA ALA A 136 11.17 25.87 9.22
C ALA A 136 11.60 27.27 8.75
N ALA A 137 12.74 27.73 9.24
CA ALA A 137 13.44 28.90 8.72
C ALA A 137 14.56 28.43 7.81
N VAL A 138 14.55 28.89 6.56
CA VAL A 138 15.46 28.47 5.50
C VAL A 138 16.20 29.69 4.95
N ALA A 139 17.52 29.63 4.92
CA ALA A 139 18.33 30.61 4.19
C ALA A 139 18.38 30.20 2.72
N ALA A 140 18.15 31.14 1.82
CA ALA A 140 17.98 30.89 0.41
C ALA A 140 18.78 31.90 -0.43
N VAL A 141 19.56 31.40 -1.38
CA VAL A 141 20.45 32.21 -2.24
C VAL A 141 20.38 31.70 -3.67
N ALA A 142 20.10 32.59 -4.62
CA ALA A 142 20.17 32.33 -6.05
C ALA A 142 21.43 32.98 -6.64
N ARG A 143 22.16 32.23 -7.46
CA ARG A 143 23.36 32.70 -8.17
C ARG A 143 23.26 32.47 -9.67
N VAL A 144 23.88 33.35 -10.45
CA VAL A 144 24.26 33.11 -11.85
C VAL A 144 25.78 33.15 -11.87
N ASP A 145 26.39 32.05 -12.32
CA ASP A 145 27.82 31.79 -12.12
C ASP A 145 28.19 31.98 -10.64
N ASP A 146 29.22 32.77 -10.34
CA ASP A 146 29.66 33.09 -8.98
C ASP A 146 28.95 34.29 -8.34
N GLN A 147 28.03 34.94 -9.04
CA GLN A 147 27.38 36.18 -8.56
C GLN A 147 26.03 35.90 -7.89
N ILE A 148 25.80 36.44 -6.70
CA ILE A 148 24.49 36.41 -6.04
C ILE A 148 23.55 37.35 -6.80
N VAL A 149 22.44 36.81 -7.30
CA VAL A 149 21.40 37.58 -7.98
C VAL A 149 20.19 37.83 -7.07
N ALA A 150 19.87 36.88 -6.18
CA ALA A 150 18.85 37.05 -5.15
C ALA A 150 19.21 36.30 -3.86
N GLU A 151 18.74 36.80 -2.71
CA GLU A 151 18.84 36.11 -1.42
C GLU A 151 17.66 36.47 -0.52
N ALA A 152 17.25 35.55 0.35
CA ALA A 152 16.19 35.76 1.33
C ALA A 152 16.27 34.75 2.48
N GLU A 153 15.56 35.05 3.57
CA GLU A 153 15.23 34.12 4.63
C GLU A 153 13.74 33.75 4.53
N LEU A 154 13.46 32.49 4.24
CA LEU A 154 12.11 31.98 4.06
C LEU A 154 11.62 31.33 5.36
N LEU A 155 10.45 31.75 5.85
CA LEU A 155 9.73 31.02 6.88
C LEU A 155 8.66 30.16 6.21
N ILE A 156 8.78 28.85 6.37
CA ILE A 156 7.93 27.87 5.69
C ILE A 156 7.17 27.06 6.75
N GLY A 157 5.85 26.99 6.62
CA GLY A 157 4.99 26.14 7.41
C GLY A 157 4.87 24.74 6.80
N LEU A 158 4.92 23.71 7.64
CA LEU A 158 4.57 22.35 7.27
C LEU A 158 3.12 22.10 7.71
N VAL A 159 2.23 21.96 6.74
CA VAL A 159 0.81 21.67 6.93
C VAL A 159 0.60 20.20 6.67
N ARG A 160 -0.06 19.51 7.59
CA ARG A 160 -0.55 18.15 7.33
C ARG A 160 -1.97 18.27 6.81
N ASP A 161 -2.33 17.46 5.83
CA ASP A 161 -3.73 17.27 5.52
C ASP A 161 -4.37 16.67 6.79
N GLU A 162 -5.18 17.44 7.50
CA GLU A 162 -5.84 16.96 8.72
C GLU A 162 -6.97 16.00 8.31
N ALA A 163 -7.31 15.07 9.21
CA ALA A 163 -8.45 14.20 8.99
C ALA A 163 -9.73 15.05 8.88
N ARG A 164 -10.58 14.72 7.90
CA ARG A 164 -11.90 15.35 7.74
C ARG A 164 -12.94 14.42 8.34
N ILE A 165 -13.52 14.84 9.44
CA ILE A 165 -14.54 14.06 10.15
C ILE A 165 -15.88 14.75 9.97
N ASP A 166 -16.85 14.04 9.39
CA ASP A 166 -18.21 14.54 9.27
C ASP A 166 -18.80 14.87 10.66
N PRO A 167 -19.50 16.00 10.85
CA PRO A 167 -20.05 16.38 12.14
C PRO A 167 -21.01 15.36 12.77
N THR A 168 -21.59 14.47 11.97
CA THR A 168 -22.51 13.41 12.43
C THR A 168 -21.82 12.10 12.75
N ALA A 169 -20.52 11.97 12.47
CA ALA A 169 -19.74 10.79 12.85
C ALA A 169 -19.48 10.79 14.36
N ASN A 170 -19.55 9.61 14.97
CA ASN A 170 -19.22 9.40 16.38
C ASN A 170 -17.82 8.79 16.48
N VAL A 171 -16.83 9.63 16.76
CA VAL A 171 -15.42 9.21 16.92
C VAL A 171 -15.05 9.32 18.39
N ALA A 172 -14.75 8.17 19.02
CA ALA A 172 -14.36 8.12 20.41
C ALA A 172 -12.99 8.81 20.63
N SER A 173 -12.79 9.40 21.82
CA SER A 173 -11.59 10.19 22.13
C SER A 173 -10.27 9.41 22.09
N GLY A 174 -10.31 8.08 22.19
CA GLY A 174 -9.13 7.22 22.07
C GLY A 174 -8.78 6.82 20.64
N ALA A 175 -9.66 7.08 19.67
CA ALA A 175 -9.41 6.73 18.28
C ALA A 175 -8.26 7.55 17.68
N GLU A 176 -7.40 6.90 16.90
CA GLU A 176 -6.31 7.55 16.19
C GLU A 176 -6.65 7.61 14.69
N ILE A 177 -6.74 8.81 14.12
CA ILE A 177 -7.09 9.01 12.70
C ILE A 177 -5.92 9.65 11.97
N GLY A 178 -5.42 8.96 10.95
CA GLY A 178 -4.30 9.39 10.13
C GLY A 178 -4.60 10.64 9.28
N ALA A 179 -3.52 11.26 8.80
CA ALA A 179 -3.58 12.47 7.99
C ALA A 179 -4.31 12.23 6.66
N GLY A 180 -5.07 13.20 6.19
CA GLY A 180 -5.82 13.14 4.92
C GLY A 180 -7.04 12.21 4.93
N SER A 181 -7.23 11.42 5.99
CA SER A 181 -8.32 10.46 6.08
C SER A 181 -9.68 11.16 6.22
N VAL A 182 -10.72 10.56 5.62
CA VAL A 182 -12.09 11.08 5.62
C VAL A 182 -12.99 10.10 6.37
N ILE A 183 -13.70 10.60 7.38
CA ILE A 183 -14.73 9.85 8.11
C ILE A 183 -16.10 10.37 7.69
N GLY A 184 -16.87 9.51 7.02
CA GLY A 184 -18.19 9.83 6.48
C GLY A 184 -19.29 9.95 7.54
N PRO A 185 -20.48 10.45 7.14
CA PRO A 185 -21.57 10.74 8.06
C PRO A 185 -22.05 9.48 8.79
N HIS A 186 -22.42 9.65 10.06
CA HIS A 186 -22.93 8.59 10.95
C HIS A 186 -22.00 7.38 11.15
N ALA A 187 -20.74 7.44 10.70
CA ALA A 187 -19.76 6.40 11.03
C ALA A 187 -19.49 6.38 12.54
N VAL A 188 -19.22 5.21 13.09
CA VAL A 188 -18.89 5.01 14.51
C VAL A 188 -17.49 4.43 14.61
N ILE A 189 -16.60 5.13 15.29
CA ILE A 189 -15.20 4.75 15.48
C ILE A 189 -14.91 4.58 16.98
N GLY A 190 -14.59 3.35 17.39
CA GLY A 190 -14.32 2.97 18.77
C GLY A 190 -12.98 3.50 19.32
N PRO A 191 -12.81 3.50 20.66
CA PRO A 191 -11.68 4.16 21.33
C PRO A 191 -10.33 3.45 21.17
N ASN A 192 -10.28 2.24 20.62
CA ASN A 192 -9.03 1.50 20.39
C ASN A 192 -8.79 1.25 18.90
N VAL A 193 -9.45 2.02 18.04
CA VAL A 193 -9.29 1.95 16.59
C VAL A 193 -8.19 2.91 16.15
N ARG A 194 -7.30 2.40 15.30
CA ARG A 194 -6.28 3.19 14.60
C ARG A 194 -6.52 3.10 13.10
N ILE A 195 -6.63 4.25 12.47
CA ILE A 195 -6.83 4.38 11.02
C ILE A 195 -5.61 5.10 10.46
N GLY A 196 -4.98 4.50 9.44
CA GLY A 196 -3.86 5.05 8.70
C GLY A 196 -4.20 6.35 7.97
N ALA A 197 -3.22 6.87 7.25
CA ALA A 197 -3.36 8.08 6.45
C ALA A 197 -4.09 7.82 5.12
N GLY A 198 -4.73 8.84 4.55
CA GLY A 198 -5.41 8.76 3.25
C GLY A 198 -6.61 7.79 3.19
N CYS A 199 -7.11 7.30 4.33
CA CYS A 199 -8.22 6.35 4.35
C CYS A 199 -9.57 7.03 4.11
N SER A 200 -10.52 6.29 3.56
CA SER A 200 -11.92 6.75 3.42
C SER A 200 -12.84 5.79 4.15
N ILE A 201 -13.55 6.28 5.17
CA ILE A 201 -14.54 5.50 5.92
C ILE A 201 -15.94 5.94 5.52
N GLY A 202 -16.69 5.04 4.93
CA GLY A 202 -18.00 5.27 4.37
C GLY A 202 -19.07 5.49 5.44
N ALA A 203 -20.17 6.12 5.01
CA ALA A 203 -21.28 6.47 5.88
C ALA A 203 -21.82 5.26 6.66
N SER A 204 -22.18 5.48 7.93
CA SER A 204 -22.78 4.45 8.79
C SER A 204 -21.95 3.17 8.94
N SER A 205 -20.64 3.23 8.68
CA SER A 205 -19.73 2.11 8.97
C SER A 205 -19.38 2.11 10.45
N VAL A 206 -19.18 0.91 11.01
CA VAL A 206 -18.79 0.73 12.42
C VAL A 206 -17.42 0.09 12.45
N LEU A 207 -16.45 0.81 13.02
CA LEU A 207 -15.12 0.31 13.35
C LEU A 207 -15.00 0.31 14.87
N ASP A 208 -14.73 -0.84 15.49
CA ASP A 208 -14.56 -0.94 16.94
C ASP A 208 -13.54 -2.03 17.31
N GLY A 209 -13.33 -2.26 18.61
CA GLY A 209 -12.36 -3.21 19.12
C GLY A 209 -10.92 -2.69 19.01
N TRP A 210 -9.97 -3.60 19.23
CA TRP A 210 -8.55 -3.31 19.04
C TRP A 210 -8.22 -3.55 17.58
N THR A 211 -8.36 -2.50 16.78
CA THR A 211 -8.39 -2.60 15.33
C THR A 211 -7.43 -1.61 14.72
N GLU A 212 -6.53 -2.10 13.89
CA GLU A 212 -5.58 -1.28 13.12
C GLU A 212 -5.91 -1.42 11.63
N VAL A 213 -6.05 -0.29 10.94
CA VAL A 213 -6.31 -0.20 9.50
C VAL A 213 -5.18 0.59 8.86
N GLY A 214 -4.47 -0.02 7.91
CA GLY A 214 -3.36 0.60 7.19
C GLY A 214 -3.81 1.67 6.20
N ASP A 215 -2.83 2.44 5.75
CA ASP A 215 -2.96 3.63 4.91
C ASP A 215 -3.71 3.35 3.60
N GLU A 216 -4.37 4.39 3.08
CA GLU A 216 -5.07 4.41 1.78
C GLU A 216 -6.18 3.34 1.65
N THR A 217 -6.65 2.78 2.77
CA THR A 217 -7.76 1.82 2.78
C THR A 217 -9.10 2.53 2.59
N GLN A 218 -9.94 1.95 1.74
CA GLN A 218 -11.28 2.44 1.45
C GLN A 218 -12.30 1.47 2.03
N ILE A 219 -13.10 1.94 3.00
CA ILE A 219 -14.18 1.19 3.62
C ILE A 219 -15.50 1.84 3.20
N PHE A 220 -16.34 1.08 2.52
CA PHE A 220 -17.62 1.56 1.98
C PHE A 220 -18.73 1.48 3.03
N PRO A 221 -19.86 2.18 2.79
CA PRO A 221 -20.94 2.30 3.76
C PRO A 221 -21.43 0.98 4.35
N PHE A 222 -21.90 1.06 5.61
CA PHE A 222 -22.51 -0.05 6.35
C PHE A 222 -21.58 -1.24 6.65
N SER A 223 -20.28 -1.08 6.48
CA SER A 223 -19.30 -2.10 6.85
C SER A 223 -19.14 -2.20 8.37
N SER A 224 -18.90 -3.41 8.88
CA SER A 224 -18.68 -3.68 10.31
C SER A 224 -17.33 -4.34 10.54
N ILE A 225 -16.39 -3.59 11.12
CA ILE A 225 -14.97 -3.91 11.13
C ILE A 225 -14.46 -3.95 12.57
N GLY A 226 -13.82 -5.05 12.95
CA GLY A 226 -13.19 -5.22 14.28
C GLY A 226 -14.15 -5.59 15.40
N LEU A 227 -15.44 -5.77 15.09
CA LEU A 227 -16.46 -6.19 16.04
C LEU A 227 -16.15 -7.57 16.66
N VAL A 228 -16.82 -7.86 17.77
CA VAL A 228 -16.70 -9.13 18.50
C VAL A 228 -16.91 -10.33 17.58
N PRO A 229 -16.11 -11.39 17.70
CA PRO A 229 -16.28 -12.59 16.89
C PRO A 229 -17.58 -13.32 17.21
N GLN A 230 -18.09 -14.07 16.24
CA GLN A 230 -19.29 -14.90 16.39
C GLN A 230 -19.02 -16.26 17.05
N ASP A 231 -17.79 -16.51 17.52
CA ASP A 231 -17.47 -17.71 18.29
C ASP A 231 -18.15 -17.67 19.66
N LEU A 232 -18.98 -18.67 19.96
CA LEU A 232 -19.71 -18.81 21.23
C LEU A 232 -18.78 -18.92 22.46
N LYS A 233 -17.51 -19.28 22.25
CA LYS A 233 -16.48 -19.35 23.28
C LYS A 233 -15.93 -17.98 23.66
N PHE A 234 -16.10 -16.95 22.84
CA PHE A 234 -15.62 -15.60 23.13
C PHE A 234 -16.30 -15.04 24.38
N LYS A 235 -15.53 -14.53 25.34
CA LYS A 235 -16.02 -14.01 26.63
C LYS A 235 -15.66 -12.55 26.88
N GLY A 236 -15.31 -11.80 25.84
CA GLY A 236 -14.92 -10.40 25.95
C GLY A 236 -13.42 -10.20 26.17
N GLU A 237 -12.60 -11.22 25.90
CA GLU A 237 -11.15 -11.06 25.91
C GLU A 237 -10.68 -9.96 24.93
N ARG A 238 -9.53 -9.36 25.24
CA ARG A 238 -8.84 -8.45 24.31
C ARG A 238 -8.18 -9.27 23.20
N THR A 239 -8.65 -9.06 21.98
CA THR A 239 -8.11 -9.63 20.74
C THR A 239 -8.10 -8.56 19.65
N ASN A 240 -7.33 -8.79 18.59
CA ASN A 240 -6.99 -7.77 17.62
C ASN A 240 -7.55 -8.08 16.23
N LEU A 241 -7.73 -7.03 15.45
CA LEU A 241 -7.84 -7.05 14.00
C LEU A 241 -6.74 -6.16 13.43
N VAL A 242 -5.99 -6.67 12.46
CA VAL A 242 -4.97 -5.90 11.73
C VAL A 242 -5.27 -5.98 10.24
N ILE A 243 -5.51 -4.84 9.61
CA ILE A 243 -5.72 -4.70 8.17
C ILE A 243 -4.57 -3.88 7.60
N GLY A 244 -3.95 -4.38 6.54
CA GLY A 244 -2.89 -3.69 5.80
C GLY A 244 -3.38 -2.47 5.02
N ARG A 245 -2.65 -2.11 3.99
CA ARG A 245 -2.82 -0.87 3.20
C ARG A 245 -3.59 -1.10 1.91
N ARG A 246 -4.16 -0.02 1.37
CA ARG A 246 -4.78 0.03 0.03
C ARG A 246 -5.84 -1.04 -0.21
N ASN A 247 -6.51 -1.48 0.86
CA ASN A 247 -7.60 -2.42 0.76
C ASN A 247 -8.89 -1.71 0.33
N ILE A 248 -9.73 -2.39 -0.44
CA ILE A 248 -11.07 -1.92 -0.81
C ILE A 248 -12.10 -2.84 -0.16
N LEU A 249 -12.75 -2.36 0.89
CA LEU A 249 -13.83 -3.06 1.59
C LEU A 249 -15.15 -2.46 1.14
N ARG A 250 -15.89 -3.19 0.31
CA ARG A 250 -17.18 -2.76 -0.24
C ARG A 250 -18.30 -2.82 0.80
N GLU A 251 -19.48 -2.43 0.37
CA GLU A 251 -20.66 -2.25 1.20
C GLU A 251 -20.99 -3.51 2.00
N PHE A 252 -21.38 -3.35 3.28
CA PHE A 252 -21.76 -4.45 4.17
C PHE A 252 -20.69 -5.53 4.38
N VAL A 253 -19.40 -5.23 4.14
CA VAL A 253 -18.31 -6.14 4.52
C VAL A 253 -18.26 -6.29 6.03
N THR A 254 -18.05 -7.52 6.50
CA THR A 254 -17.90 -7.83 7.92
C THR A 254 -16.57 -8.52 8.19
N ILE A 255 -15.76 -7.96 9.10
CA ILE A 255 -14.46 -8.53 9.47
C ILE A 255 -14.37 -8.51 10.99
N HIS A 256 -14.24 -9.70 11.58
CA HIS A 256 -14.24 -9.85 13.04
C HIS A 256 -12.83 -10.07 13.57
N ARG A 257 -12.56 -9.51 14.75
CA ARG A 257 -11.29 -9.72 15.47
C ARG A 257 -11.13 -11.18 15.91
N GLY A 258 -9.90 -11.56 16.28
CA GLY A 258 -9.60 -12.94 16.68
C GLY A 258 -10.23 -13.38 18.01
N THR A 259 -9.91 -14.59 18.44
CA THR A 259 -10.28 -15.18 19.73
C THR A 259 -9.03 -15.57 20.51
N ARG A 260 -9.09 -15.64 21.85
CA ARG A 260 -7.91 -16.08 22.64
C ARG A 260 -7.44 -17.48 22.24
N GLY A 261 -8.38 -18.37 21.88
CA GLY A 261 -8.06 -19.74 21.47
C GLY A 261 -7.44 -19.86 20.07
N GLY A 262 -7.62 -18.86 19.20
CA GLY A 262 -7.17 -18.87 17.81
C GLY A 262 -5.91 -18.08 17.52
N GLY A 263 -5.20 -17.60 18.54
CA GLY A 263 -4.03 -16.73 18.39
C GLY A 263 -4.33 -15.25 18.63
N GLY A 264 -5.60 -14.88 18.81
CA GLY A 264 -6.00 -13.55 19.27
C GLY A 264 -5.92 -12.46 18.22
N VAL A 265 -5.76 -12.83 16.95
CA VAL A 265 -5.62 -11.87 15.84
C VAL A 265 -6.27 -12.41 14.56
N THR A 266 -7.12 -11.59 13.95
CA THR A 266 -7.47 -11.71 12.53
C THR A 266 -6.56 -10.74 11.77
N ARG A 267 -5.97 -11.17 10.65
CA ARG A 267 -5.00 -10.37 9.89
C ARG A 267 -5.33 -10.39 8.40
N ILE A 268 -5.33 -9.21 7.79
CA ILE A 268 -5.52 -8.99 6.34
C ILE A 268 -4.32 -8.21 5.84
N GLY A 269 -3.72 -8.65 4.74
CA GLY A 269 -2.60 -7.99 4.07
C GLY A 269 -3.00 -6.74 3.29
N ASP A 270 -2.27 -6.48 2.22
CA ASP A 270 -2.34 -5.28 1.40
C ASP A 270 -3.08 -5.52 0.06
N ASP A 271 -3.60 -4.45 -0.53
CA ASP A 271 -4.10 -4.40 -1.91
C ASP A 271 -5.23 -5.41 -2.22
N ASN A 272 -6.03 -5.78 -1.21
CA ASN A 272 -7.13 -6.72 -1.37
C ASN A 272 -8.44 -6.02 -1.76
N VAL A 273 -9.32 -6.76 -2.45
CA VAL A 273 -10.69 -6.32 -2.75
C VAL A 273 -11.70 -7.26 -2.10
N PHE A 274 -12.49 -6.72 -1.19
CA PHE A 274 -13.63 -7.41 -0.58
C PHE A 274 -14.91 -6.81 -1.13
N MET A 275 -15.60 -7.54 -2.01
CA MET A 275 -16.85 -7.08 -2.60
C MET A 275 -18.00 -7.15 -1.58
N ALA A 276 -19.17 -6.64 -1.98
CA ALA A 276 -20.27 -6.42 -1.05
C ALA A 276 -20.67 -7.71 -0.31
N TYR A 277 -20.97 -7.59 0.98
CA TYR A 277 -21.33 -8.70 1.86
C TYR A 277 -20.25 -9.77 2.09
N ALA A 278 -19.00 -9.54 1.71
CA ALA A 278 -17.93 -10.48 2.08
C ALA A 278 -17.78 -10.56 3.61
N HIS A 279 -17.47 -11.76 4.11
CA HIS A 279 -17.32 -12.04 5.53
C HIS A 279 -15.98 -12.70 5.82
N VAL A 280 -15.26 -12.12 6.79
CA VAL A 280 -14.04 -12.68 7.38
C VAL A 280 -14.30 -12.95 8.86
N ALA A 281 -14.39 -14.23 9.22
CA ALA A 281 -14.55 -14.64 10.60
C ALA A 281 -13.27 -14.43 11.42
N HIS A 282 -13.35 -14.83 12.69
CA HIS A 282 -12.26 -14.72 13.64
C HIS A 282 -11.03 -15.55 13.25
N ASP A 283 -9.86 -15.04 13.61
CA ASP A 283 -8.56 -15.73 13.50
C ASP A 283 -8.19 -16.10 12.05
N CYS A 284 -8.83 -15.47 11.07
CA CYS A 284 -8.46 -15.66 9.67
C CYS A 284 -7.16 -14.91 9.35
N ILE A 285 -6.36 -15.50 8.47
CA ILE A 285 -5.15 -14.90 7.91
C ILE A 285 -5.33 -14.75 6.41
N VAL A 286 -5.43 -13.52 5.92
CA VAL A 286 -5.54 -13.20 4.49
C VAL A 286 -4.27 -12.49 4.05
N GLY A 287 -3.67 -12.96 2.96
CA GLY A 287 -2.48 -12.38 2.34
C GLY A 287 -2.79 -11.12 1.52
N ASP A 288 -2.01 -10.92 0.47
CA ASP A 288 -2.03 -9.72 -0.36
C ASP A 288 -2.72 -9.94 -1.71
N ARG A 289 -3.31 -8.88 -2.28
CA ARG A 289 -3.87 -8.87 -3.65
C ARG A 289 -4.92 -9.96 -3.91
N THR A 290 -5.63 -10.37 -2.86
CA THR A 290 -6.74 -11.32 -2.91
C THR A 290 -8.04 -10.63 -3.32
N ILE A 291 -8.95 -11.41 -3.89
CA ILE A 291 -10.27 -10.92 -4.31
C ILE A 291 -11.36 -11.81 -3.70
N PHE A 292 -12.28 -11.18 -3.00
CA PHE A 292 -13.49 -11.80 -2.47
C PHE A 292 -14.69 -11.25 -3.22
N GLY A 293 -15.35 -12.10 -4.00
CA GLY A 293 -16.61 -11.77 -4.68
C GLY A 293 -17.76 -11.54 -3.70
N ASN A 294 -18.89 -11.04 -4.21
CA ASN A 294 -20.03 -10.70 -3.37
C ASN A 294 -20.45 -11.88 -2.49
N GLY A 295 -20.61 -11.66 -1.17
CA GLY A 295 -21.03 -12.71 -0.24
C GLY A 295 -20.01 -13.84 -0.02
N ALA A 296 -18.77 -13.71 -0.49
CA ALA A 296 -17.72 -14.68 -0.18
C ALA A 296 -17.48 -14.72 1.34
N THR A 297 -17.47 -15.92 1.92
CA THR A 297 -17.54 -16.12 3.37
C THR A 297 -16.43 -17.04 3.85
N LEU A 298 -15.62 -16.56 4.80
CA LEU A 298 -14.63 -17.37 5.50
C LEU A 298 -15.15 -17.78 6.88
N GLY A 299 -15.06 -19.07 7.18
CA GLY A 299 -15.19 -19.57 8.55
C GLY A 299 -13.97 -19.22 9.41
N GLY A 300 -14.05 -19.48 10.72
CA GLY A 300 -12.95 -19.16 11.64
C GLY A 300 -11.64 -19.90 11.31
N HIS A 301 -10.51 -19.27 11.58
CA HIS A 301 -9.17 -19.83 11.36
C HIS A 301 -8.83 -20.18 9.90
N VAL A 302 -9.50 -19.56 8.93
CA VAL A 302 -9.18 -19.78 7.51
C VAL A 302 -7.92 -19.01 7.11
N GLU A 303 -7.04 -19.65 6.37
CA GLU A 303 -5.89 -18.98 5.74
C GLU A 303 -6.14 -18.82 4.25
N VAL A 304 -5.95 -17.62 3.72
CA VAL A 304 -6.04 -17.30 2.29
C VAL A 304 -4.72 -16.66 1.89
N GLU A 305 -3.97 -17.35 1.05
CA GLU A 305 -2.67 -16.89 0.57
C GLU A 305 -2.82 -15.87 -0.58
N ASP A 306 -1.71 -15.22 -0.91
CA ASP A 306 -1.67 -14.13 -1.86
C ASP A 306 -2.35 -14.46 -3.19
N GLU A 307 -2.98 -13.44 -3.77
CA GLU A 307 -3.50 -13.48 -5.13
C GLU A 307 -4.60 -14.52 -5.39
N ALA A 308 -5.12 -15.16 -4.34
CA ALA A 308 -6.26 -16.04 -4.41
C ALA A 308 -7.55 -15.26 -4.75
N TYR A 309 -8.45 -15.92 -5.48
CA TYR A 309 -9.76 -15.40 -5.84
C TYR A 309 -10.83 -16.32 -5.26
N ILE A 310 -11.68 -15.78 -4.37
CA ILE A 310 -12.85 -16.47 -3.82
C ILE A 310 -14.10 -15.82 -4.40
N ASN A 311 -14.73 -16.47 -5.39
CA ASN A 311 -15.80 -15.84 -6.17
C ASN A 311 -17.15 -15.82 -5.43
N ALA A 312 -18.10 -15.09 -5.99
CA ALA A 312 -19.34 -14.71 -5.33
C ALA A 312 -20.07 -15.91 -4.71
N TYR A 313 -20.59 -15.68 -3.50
CA TYR A 313 -21.37 -16.64 -2.71
C TYR A 313 -20.65 -17.95 -2.41
N SER A 314 -19.32 -17.94 -2.44
CA SER A 314 -18.51 -19.10 -2.06
C SER A 314 -18.16 -19.06 -0.58
N GLY A 315 -18.08 -20.24 0.04
CA GLY A 315 -17.74 -20.41 1.44
C GLY A 315 -16.47 -21.22 1.63
N VAL A 316 -15.64 -20.84 2.61
CA VAL A 316 -14.49 -21.63 3.07
C VAL A 316 -14.75 -22.08 4.50
N HIS A 317 -14.75 -23.40 4.72
CA HIS A 317 -15.03 -23.98 6.03
C HIS A 317 -13.89 -23.67 7.02
N PRO A 318 -14.17 -23.58 8.33
CA PRO A 318 -13.15 -23.30 9.34
C PRO A 318 -11.90 -24.18 9.21
N PHE A 319 -10.74 -23.61 9.54
CA PHE A 319 -9.41 -24.25 9.49
C PHE A 319 -8.93 -24.71 8.09
N CYS A 320 -9.67 -24.41 7.02
CA CYS A 320 -9.20 -24.70 5.66
C CYS A 320 -8.25 -23.61 5.17
N ARG A 321 -7.35 -23.99 4.27
CA ARG A 321 -6.42 -23.08 3.60
C ARG A 321 -6.79 -22.91 2.13
N VAL A 322 -6.64 -21.71 1.59
CA VAL A 322 -6.78 -21.38 0.17
C VAL A 322 -5.41 -20.94 -0.34
N GLY A 323 -4.79 -21.79 -1.15
CA GLY A 323 -3.43 -21.58 -1.61
C GLY A 323 -3.27 -20.43 -2.59
N ARG A 324 -2.03 -19.98 -2.75
CA ARG A 324 -1.61 -18.86 -3.59
C ARG A 324 -2.17 -18.99 -5.00
N GLN A 325 -2.77 -17.92 -5.52
CA GLN A 325 -3.38 -17.87 -6.86
C GLN A 325 -4.45 -18.94 -7.14
N ALA A 326 -5.01 -19.58 -6.10
CA ALA A 326 -6.16 -20.45 -6.26
C ALA A 326 -7.37 -19.64 -6.74
N PHE A 327 -8.18 -20.25 -7.60
CA PHE A 327 -9.43 -19.69 -8.08
C PHE A 327 -10.58 -20.57 -7.59
N ILE A 328 -11.43 -20.03 -6.72
CA ILE A 328 -12.65 -20.66 -6.26
C ILE A 328 -13.81 -20.08 -7.07
N GLY A 329 -14.45 -20.91 -7.90
CA GLY A 329 -15.59 -20.50 -8.73
C GLY A 329 -16.83 -20.16 -7.91
N GLY A 330 -17.81 -19.49 -8.53
CA GLY A 330 -19.00 -19.00 -7.83
C GLY A 330 -19.77 -20.11 -7.13
N TYR A 331 -20.49 -19.77 -6.05
CA TYR A 331 -21.36 -20.70 -5.31
C TYR A 331 -20.66 -21.99 -4.84
N SER A 332 -19.34 -21.93 -4.61
CA SER A 332 -18.55 -23.09 -4.20
C SER A 332 -18.39 -23.19 -2.69
N VAL A 333 -18.27 -24.41 -2.15
CA VAL A 333 -18.03 -24.63 -0.71
C VAL A 333 -16.76 -25.46 -0.52
N VAL A 334 -15.69 -24.78 -0.12
CA VAL A 334 -14.38 -25.37 0.18
C VAL A 334 -14.45 -26.02 1.56
N THR A 335 -14.34 -27.34 1.59
CA THR A 335 -14.40 -28.15 2.84
C THR A 335 -13.09 -28.84 3.17
N LEU A 336 -12.09 -28.71 2.31
CA LEU A 336 -10.73 -29.25 2.42
C LEU A 336 -9.79 -28.19 1.85
N ASP A 337 -8.49 -28.28 2.09
CA ASP A 337 -7.54 -27.28 1.59
C ASP A 337 -7.62 -27.15 0.07
N ALA A 338 -7.77 -25.90 -0.38
CA ALA A 338 -7.80 -25.49 -1.77
C ALA A 338 -6.38 -25.28 -2.27
N LEU A 339 -5.95 -26.09 -3.24
CA LEU A 339 -4.56 -26.07 -3.72
C LEU A 339 -4.17 -24.73 -4.36
N PRO A 340 -2.89 -24.33 -4.23
CA PRO A 340 -2.38 -23.19 -4.98
C PRO A 340 -2.45 -23.45 -6.48
N TYR A 341 -2.60 -22.37 -7.24
CA TYR A 341 -2.71 -22.35 -8.71
C TYR A 341 -3.91 -23.14 -9.27
N ALA A 342 -4.78 -23.70 -8.43
CA ALA A 342 -5.86 -24.57 -8.88
C ALA A 342 -7.13 -23.77 -9.20
N ARG A 343 -7.90 -24.27 -10.16
CA ARG A 343 -9.31 -23.90 -10.35
C ARG A 343 -10.18 -24.89 -9.61
N ILE A 344 -11.02 -24.41 -8.71
CA ILE A 344 -11.77 -25.20 -7.74
C ILE A 344 -13.24 -24.76 -7.78
N VAL A 345 -14.16 -25.69 -8.02
CA VAL A 345 -15.59 -25.37 -8.19
C VAL A 345 -16.48 -26.43 -7.54
N GLY A 346 -17.64 -26.00 -7.02
CA GLY A 346 -18.75 -26.85 -6.60
C GLY A 346 -19.06 -26.81 -5.10
N ASN A 347 -20.19 -27.40 -4.71
CA ASN A 347 -20.65 -27.45 -3.31
C ASN A 347 -20.35 -28.85 -2.70
N ARG A 348 -19.43 -28.85 -1.72
CA ARG A 348 -18.21 -29.68 -1.66
C ARG A 348 -17.33 -29.54 -2.90
N ALA A 349 -16.56 -28.46 -2.91
CA ALA A 349 -15.72 -28.06 -4.03
C ALA A 349 -14.65 -29.11 -4.37
N ARG A 350 -14.36 -29.23 -5.66
CA ARG A 350 -13.34 -30.13 -6.21
C ARG A 350 -12.38 -29.36 -7.09
N ILE A 351 -11.15 -29.86 -7.15
CA ILE A 351 -10.15 -29.35 -8.07
C ILE A 351 -10.54 -29.78 -9.49
N TYR A 352 -10.68 -28.79 -10.36
CA TYR A 352 -11.02 -29.00 -11.76
C TYR A 352 -9.77 -29.20 -12.61
N ASP A 353 -8.88 -28.21 -12.56
CA ASP A 353 -7.63 -28.17 -13.32
C ASP A 353 -6.73 -27.04 -12.77
N LEU A 354 -5.58 -26.82 -13.40
CA LEU A 354 -4.74 -25.63 -13.21
C LEU A 354 -5.48 -24.35 -13.65
N ASN A 355 -5.36 -23.28 -12.87
CA ASN A 355 -5.83 -21.93 -13.18
C ASN A 355 -4.95 -21.24 -14.25
N THR A 356 -4.85 -21.86 -15.42
CA THR A 356 -3.94 -21.46 -16.50
C THR A 356 -4.13 -19.99 -16.89
N ILE A 357 -5.37 -19.54 -17.06
CA ILE A 357 -5.70 -18.14 -17.42
C ILE A 357 -5.18 -17.17 -16.35
N GLY A 358 -5.36 -17.49 -15.07
CA GLY A 358 -4.87 -16.66 -13.97
C GLY A 358 -3.35 -16.57 -13.93
N LEU A 359 -2.65 -17.68 -14.19
CA LEU A 359 -1.18 -17.72 -14.27
C LEU A 359 -0.65 -16.89 -15.44
N GLU A 360 -1.26 -17.02 -16.62
CA GLU A 360 -0.89 -16.28 -17.83
C GLU A 360 -1.07 -14.77 -17.65
N ARG A 361 -2.21 -14.34 -17.09
CA ARG A 361 -2.48 -12.91 -16.79
C ARG A 361 -1.49 -12.31 -15.80
N ARG A 362 -0.90 -13.12 -14.91
CA ARG A 362 0.10 -12.72 -13.94
C ARG A 362 1.54 -12.86 -14.46
N GLY A 363 1.72 -13.19 -15.74
CA GLY A 363 3.01 -13.26 -16.39
C GLY A 363 3.88 -14.43 -15.93
N ILE A 364 3.28 -15.51 -15.41
CA ILE A 364 4.04 -16.72 -15.06
C ILE A 364 4.61 -17.33 -16.35
N PRO A 365 5.90 -17.68 -16.41
CA PRO A 365 6.53 -18.22 -17.62
C PRO A 365 5.82 -19.48 -18.13
N GLU A 366 5.72 -19.60 -19.47
CA GLU A 366 5.05 -20.74 -20.12
C GLU A 366 5.68 -22.09 -19.71
N GLU A 367 7.01 -22.13 -19.53
CA GLU A 367 7.73 -23.31 -19.04
C GLU A 367 7.26 -23.72 -17.63
N THR A 368 7.10 -22.76 -16.72
CA THR A 368 6.59 -22.99 -15.35
C THR A 368 5.15 -23.48 -15.38
N ILE A 369 4.31 -22.88 -16.23
CA ILE A 369 2.93 -23.32 -16.43
C ILE A 369 2.91 -24.76 -16.96
N ALA A 370 3.80 -25.13 -17.90
CA ALA A 370 3.88 -26.49 -18.43
C ALA A 370 4.30 -27.51 -17.35
N LYS A 371 5.24 -27.15 -16.47
CA LYS A 371 5.62 -27.96 -15.29
C LYS A 371 4.44 -28.15 -14.35
N LEU A 372 3.74 -27.08 -13.98
CA LEU A 372 2.54 -27.14 -13.14
C LEU A 372 1.43 -28.00 -13.78
N LYS A 373 1.16 -27.84 -15.08
CA LYS A 373 0.20 -28.69 -15.82
C LYS A 373 0.57 -30.17 -15.70
N ARG A 374 1.86 -30.51 -15.81
CA ARG A 374 2.33 -31.89 -15.64
C ARG A 374 2.21 -32.39 -14.20
N ALA A 375 2.51 -31.57 -13.20
CA ALA A 375 2.26 -31.91 -11.79
C ALA A 375 0.76 -32.18 -11.51
N PHE A 376 -0.13 -31.32 -12.01
CA PHE A 376 -1.59 -31.49 -11.88
C PHE A 376 -2.09 -32.78 -12.58
N ARG A 377 -1.47 -33.20 -13.69
CA ARG A 377 -1.78 -34.52 -14.30
C ARG A 377 -1.46 -35.67 -13.36
N TYR A 378 -0.30 -35.67 -12.69
CA TYR A 378 0.02 -36.68 -11.67
C TYR A 378 -1.01 -36.69 -10.53
N LEU A 379 -1.40 -35.50 -10.06
CA LEU A 379 -2.33 -35.35 -8.95
C LEU A 379 -3.77 -35.77 -9.28
N LEU A 380 -4.27 -35.48 -10.49
CA LEU A 380 -5.70 -35.58 -10.81
C LEU A 380 -6.06 -36.68 -11.83
N GLN A 381 -5.11 -37.10 -12.67
CA GLN A 381 -5.39 -37.92 -13.86
C GLN A 381 -4.69 -39.28 -13.85
N SER A 382 -3.59 -39.45 -13.12
CA SER A 382 -2.75 -40.66 -13.18
C SER A 382 -3.26 -41.87 -12.38
N LYS A 383 -4.49 -41.82 -11.83
CA LYS A 383 -5.06 -42.87 -10.96
C LYS A 383 -4.19 -43.26 -9.76
N LEU A 384 -3.30 -42.35 -9.34
CA LEU A 384 -2.43 -42.51 -8.18
C LEU A 384 -3.16 -42.02 -6.92
N ASN A 385 -2.80 -42.57 -5.76
CA ASN A 385 -3.14 -41.92 -4.50
C ASN A 385 -2.22 -40.72 -4.24
N THR A 386 -2.54 -39.88 -3.26
CA THR A 386 -1.77 -38.66 -2.95
C THR A 386 -0.28 -38.95 -2.76
N THR A 387 0.07 -39.94 -1.93
CA THR A 387 1.47 -40.30 -1.64
C THR A 387 2.23 -40.70 -2.91
N GLN A 388 1.62 -41.54 -3.74
CA GLN A 388 2.21 -41.98 -5.00
C GLN A 388 2.36 -40.83 -6.00
N ALA A 389 1.37 -39.94 -6.09
CA ALA A 389 1.42 -38.79 -6.97
C ALA A 389 2.54 -37.82 -6.57
N LEU A 390 2.70 -37.55 -5.28
CA LEU A 390 3.80 -36.72 -4.76
C LEU A 390 5.16 -37.37 -5.04
N GLN A 391 5.30 -38.68 -4.82
CA GLN A 391 6.54 -39.40 -5.12
C GLN A 391 6.90 -39.34 -6.62
N GLN A 392 5.91 -39.44 -7.51
CA GLN A 392 6.14 -39.27 -8.95
C GLN A 392 6.60 -37.86 -9.30
N ILE A 393 6.04 -36.84 -8.64
CA ILE A 393 6.47 -35.45 -8.83
C ILE A 393 7.92 -35.26 -8.37
N ASP A 394 8.30 -35.81 -7.21
CA ASP A 394 9.68 -35.71 -6.68
C ASP A 394 10.72 -36.38 -7.59
N GLN A 395 10.34 -37.49 -8.23
CA GLN A 395 11.22 -38.28 -9.11
C GLN A 395 11.39 -37.64 -10.50
N ASP A 396 10.47 -36.78 -10.91
CA ASP A 396 10.47 -36.15 -12.22
C ASP A 396 11.36 -34.91 -12.25
N ALA A 397 12.63 -35.08 -12.61
CA ALA A 397 13.62 -34.00 -12.63
C ALA A 397 13.22 -32.79 -13.50
N LEU A 398 12.31 -32.98 -14.47
CA LEU A 398 11.80 -31.92 -15.34
C LEU A 398 10.79 -31.00 -14.63
N LEU A 399 10.26 -31.41 -13.49
CA LEU A 399 9.29 -30.64 -12.70
C LEU A 399 9.94 -29.71 -11.67
N ARG A 400 11.27 -29.72 -11.54
CA ARG A 400 11.97 -28.87 -10.57
C ARG A 400 11.78 -27.40 -10.91
N CYS A 401 10.99 -26.71 -10.09
CA CYS A 401 10.89 -25.27 -10.00
C CYS A 401 10.22 -24.86 -8.68
N PRO A 402 10.43 -23.61 -8.21
CA PRO A 402 9.89 -23.14 -6.94
C PRO A 402 8.37 -23.32 -6.80
N GLU A 403 7.60 -23.17 -7.88
CA GLU A 403 6.14 -23.26 -7.88
C GLU A 403 5.64 -24.69 -7.67
N VAL A 404 6.33 -25.68 -8.24
CA VAL A 404 5.98 -27.10 -8.04
C VAL A 404 6.39 -27.53 -6.63
N ASP A 405 7.56 -27.12 -6.15
CA ASP A 405 8.00 -27.40 -4.78
C ASP A 405 7.02 -26.81 -3.75
N TYR A 406 6.53 -25.60 -4.02
CA TYR A 406 5.49 -24.96 -3.22
C TYR A 406 4.19 -25.77 -3.19
N LEU A 407 3.68 -26.17 -4.36
CA LEU A 407 2.47 -26.99 -4.47
C LEU A 407 2.59 -28.29 -3.66
N VAL A 408 3.72 -28.97 -3.79
CA VAL A 408 4.01 -30.22 -3.08
C VAL A 408 4.05 -30.00 -1.56
N ASN A 409 4.75 -28.96 -1.11
CA ASN A 409 4.85 -28.65 0.32
C ASN A 409 3.50 -28.26 0.92
N PHE A 410 2.69 -27.49 0.20
CA PHE A 410 1.32 -27.14 0.62
C PHE A 410 0.46 -28.39 0.86
N ILE A 411 0.55 -29.38 -0.03
CA ILE A 411 -0.17 -30.66 0.11
C ILE A 411 0.35 -31.43 1.34
N ARG A 412 1.67 -31.52 1.50
CA ARG A 412 2.29 -32.26 2.61
C ARG A 412 1.97 -31.68 3.98
N SER A 413 1.86 -30.36 4.08
CA SER A 413 1.57 -29.67 5.35
C SER A 413 0.09 -29.57 5.68
N SER A 414 -0.79 -30.19 4.89
CA SER A 414 -2.24 -30.07 5.05
C SER A 414 -2.76 -30.91 6.22
N GLU A 415 -3.41 -30.25 7.18
CA GLU A 415 -4.08 -30.90 8.31
C GLU A 415 -5.54 -31.31 7.98
N ARG A 416 -6.21 -30.50 7.15
CA ARG A 416 -7.57 -30.80 6.65
C ARG A 416 -7.57 -31.87 5.57
N GLY A 417 -6.45 -32.04 4.86
CA GLY A 417 -6.34 -32.81 3.63
C GLY A 417 -6.76 -32.01 2.40
N VAL A 418 -6.53 -32.59 1.21
CA VAL A 418 -6.79 -31.96 -0.10
C VAL A 418 -7.70 -32.83 -0.98
N ASN A 419 -8.56 -32.22 -1.79
CA ASN A 419 -9.52 -32.94 -2.62
C ASN A 419 -8.99 -33.27 -4.03
N LEU A 420 -8.19 -34.32 -4.15
CA LEU A 420 -7.63 -34.78 -5.44
C LEU A 420 -8.57 -35.70 -6.24
N ARG A 421 -9.83 -35.88 -5.82
CA ARG A 421 -10.77 -36.76 -6.53
C ARG A 421 -11.39 -36.06 -7.73
N ARG A 422 -11.32 -36.71 -8.90
CA ARG A 422 -11.88 -36.19 -10.15
C ARG A 422 -13.38 -35.83 -10.01
N PRO A 423 -13.83 -34.68 -10.53
CA PRO A 423 -15.25 -34.40 -10.62
C PRO A 423 -15.96 -35.37 -11.61
N PRO A 424 -17.24 -35.71 -11.40
CA PRO A 424 -18.06 -36.40 -12.39
C PRO A 424 -18.22 -35.53 -13.64
N LYS A 425 -18.40 -36.13 -14.84
CA LYS A 425 -18.51 -35.41 -16.14
C LYS A 425 -19.51 -34.23 -16.14
N ARG A 426 -20.60 -34.29 -15.37
CA ARG A 426 -21.62 -33.20 -15.29
C ARG A 426 -21.07 -31.87 -14.76
N LEU A 427 -20.07 -31.88 -13.88
CA LEU A 427 -19.44 -30.67 -13.35
C LEU A 427 -18.48 -30.00 -14.36
N GLN A 428 -18.15 -30.66 -15.47
CA GLN A 428 -17.26 -30.08 -16.50
C GLN A 428 -17.90 -29.00 -17.36
N VAL A 429 -19.22 -29.01 -17.50
CA VAL A 429 -19.95 -28.09 -18.39
C VAL A 429 -20.16 -26.71 -17.75
N VAL A 430 -20.37 -26.64 -16.43
CA VAL A 430 -20.62 -25.38 -15.69
C VAL A 430 -19.39 -24.47 -15.68
N VAL A 431 -18.20 -25.07 -15.63
CA VAL A 431 -16.93 -24.35 -15.44
C VAL A 431 -16.44 -23.65 -16.72
N THR A 432 -16.91 -24.07 -17.89
CA THR A 432 -16.59 -23.44 -19.18
C THR A 432 -17.39 -22.16 -19.44
N GLU A 433 -18.51 -21.94 -18.74
CA GLU A 433 -19.39 -20.78 -18.96
C GLU A 433 -19.06 -19.57 -18.05
N GLU A 434 -18.30 -19.77 -16.96
CA GLU A 434 -17.88 -18.70 -16.03
C GLU A 434 -16.54 -18.01 -16.43
N GLN A 435 -16.07 -18.16 -17.68
CA GLN A 435 -14.78 -17.65 -18.18
C GLN A 435 -14.83 -16.24 -18.75
#